data_AF-A0A3A0B1H1-F1
#
_entry.id   AF-A0A3A0B1H1-F1
#
_cell.length_a   1.000
_cell.length_b   1.000
_cell.length_c   1.000
_cell.angle_alpha   90.00
_cell.angle_beta   90.00
_cell.angle_gamma   90.00
#
_symmetry.space_group_name_H-M   'P 1'
#
loop_
_entity.id
_entity.type
_entity.pdbx_description
1 polymer ?
#
loop_
_entity_poly.entity_id
_entity_poly.type
_entity_poly.pdbx_seq_one_letter_code
_entity_poly.pdbx_strand_id
1 'polypeptide(L)'
;MNTEPNGATPTVAQDIARYQDPEVIREILHTARTVAIVGLSSDVLRASHFVGFYAQRHGYRVIPVNPRESTVLGEVSYPSLLEVPVPVDVVDVFRRPDAVPEIARQAVQIGAKALWLQFGVISWEGAAIAEAGGLKVVMDRCFKVEHARHMGRMHWHGLNTGVVTSRRGVLS
;
A
#
# COMPACT_ATOMS: atom_id res chain seq x y z
N MET A 1 -10.86 13.66 47.65
CA MET A 1 -11.84 13.55 46.55
C MET A 1 -11.04 13.77 45.28
N ASN A 2 -10.44 12.70 44.78
CA ASN A 2 -9.45 12.77 43.70
C ASN A 2 -10.20 12.57 42.37
N THR A 3 -10.19 13.60 41.54
CA THR A 3 -10.64 13.54 40.15
C THR A 3 -9.58 12.83 39.32
N GLU A 4 -9.86 11.59 38.91
CA GLU A 4 -9.14 10.88 37.86
C GLU A 4 -9.24 11.66 36.53
N PRO A 5 -8.15 11.75 35.73
CA PRO A 5 -8.22 12.33 34.39
C PRO A 5 -8.83 11.31 33.41
N ASN A 6 -9.72 11.80 32.57
CA ASN A 6 -10.51 11.06 31.60
C ASN A 6 -9.62 10.48 30.47
N GLY A 7 -9.03 9.31 30.70
CA GLY A 7 -8.22 8.58 29.72
C GLY A 7 -9.09 7.68 28.84
N ALA A 8 -9.66 8.22 27.76
CA ALA A 8 -10.34 7.40 26.77
C ALA A 8 -9.31 6.53 26.01
N THR A 9 -9.37 5.21 26.18
CA THR A 9 -8.61 4.25 25.38
C THR A 9 -8.98 4.42 23.90
N PRO A 10 -8.02 4.67 22.99
CA PRO A 10 -8.32 4.79 21.58
C PRO A 10 -8.93 3.48 21.06
N THR A 11 -9.93 3.61 20.20
CA THR A 11 -10.61 2.49 19.57
C THR A 11 -9.81 2.01 18.36
N VAL A 12 -9.98 0.74 17.96
CA VAL A 12 -9.41 0.17 16.72
C VAL A 12 -9.67 1.08 15.49
N ALA A 13 -10.82 1.75 15.46
CA ALA A 13 -11.18 2.69 14.40
C ALA A 13 -10.42 4.03 14.46
N GLN A 14 -10.05 4.51 15.65
CA GLN A 14 -9.18 5.67 15.79
C GLN A 14 -7.73 5.32 15.46
N ASP A 15 -7.30 4.11 15.81
CA ASP A 15 -5.93 3.64 15.57
C ASP A 15 -5.64 3.39 14.10
N ILE A 16 -6.65 3.08 13.28
CA ILE A 16 -6.43 2.79 11.85
C ILE A 16 -6.29 4.07 11.03
N ALA A 17 -6.90 5.16 11.48
CA ALA A 17 -6.89 6.45 10.81
C ALA A 17 -5.46 7.00 10.62
N ARG A 18 -4.54 6.71 11.56
CA ARG A 18 -3.12 7.10 11.46
C ARG A 18 -2.42 6.50 10.24
N TYR A 19 -2.88 5.34 9.76
CA TYR A 19 -2.36 4.65 8.58
C TYR A 19 -3.16 4.96 7.31
N GLN A 20 -4.05 5.94 7.37
CA GLN A 20 -4.92 6.35 6.27
C GLN A 20 -4.74 7.84 5.96
N ASP A 21 -3.59 8.42 6.35
CA ASP A 21 -3.24 9.81 6.12
C ASP A 21 -3.15 10.11 4.60
N PRO A 22 -4.00 11.02 4.06
CA PRO A 22 -4.00 11.38 2.66
C PRO A 22 -2.68 11.97 2.15
N GLU A 23 -1.90 12.65 3.00
CA GLU A 23 -0.61 13.23 2.60
C GLU A 23 0.43 12.13 2.38
N VAL A 24 0.52 11.16 3.30
CA VAL A 24 1.39 9.98 3.19
C VAL A 24 1.01 9.15 1.96
N ILE A 25 -0.28 8.87 1.79
CA ILE A 25 -0.83 8.16 0.63
C ILE A 25 -0.40 8.85 -0.67
N ARG A 26 -0.63 10.16 -0.77
CA ARG A 26 -0.32 10.93 -1.98
C ARG A 26 1.18 10.93 -2.25
N GLU A 27 2.00 11.13 -1.23
CA GLU A 27 3.46 11.13 -1.37
C GLU A 27 3.97 9.79 -1.90
N ILE A 28 3.50 8.67 -1.35
CA ILE A 28 3.85 7.32 -1.83
C ILE A 28 3.45 7.17 -3.30
N LEU A 29 2.20 7.52 -3.65
CA LEU A 29 1.70 7.37 -5.02
C LEU A 29 2.48 8.22 -6.04
N HIS A 30 2.89 9.44 -5.69
CA HIS A 30 3.67 10.31 -6.58
C HIS A 30 5.12 9.86 -6.76
N THR A 31 5.75 9.34 -5.70
CA THR A 31 7.20 9.06 -5.68
C THR A 31 7.54 7.63 -6.06
N ALA A 32 6.61 6.68 -5.87
CA ALA A 32 6.82 5.29 -6.22
C ALA A 32 6.91 5.08 -7.73
N ARG A 33 7.84 4.22 -8.15
CA ARG A 33 7.98 3.75 -9.53
C ARG A 33 7.85 2.23 -9.61
N THR A 34 8.36 1.51 -8.61
CA THR A 34 8.35 0.04 -8.56
C THR A 34 7.48 -0.46 -7.42
N VAL A 35 6.47 -1.27 -7.75
CA VAL A 35 5.51 -1.83 -6.79
C VAL A 35 5.60 -3.36 -6.81
N ALA A 36 6.07 -3.95 -5.72
CA ALA A 36 6.04 -5.39 -5.53
C ALA A 36 4.69 -5.80 -4.93
N ILE A 37 3.91 -6.61 -5.65
CA ILE A 37 2.58 -7.04 -5.21
C ILE A 37 2.66 -8.46 -4.66
N VAL A 38 2.59 -8.58 -3.33
CA VAL A 38 2.65 -9.85 -2.60
C VAL A 38 1.28 -10.52 -2.62
N GLY A 39 1.21 -11.69 -3.26
CA GLY A 39 -0.05 -12.39 -3.54
C GLY A 39 -0.70 -11.98 -4.87
N LEU A 40 0.06 -11.40 -5.80
CA LEU A 40 -0.40 -11.18 -7.17
C LEU A 40 -0.71 -12.53 -7.85
N SER A 41 -1.88 -12.65 -8.47
CA SER A 41 -2.33 -13.88 -9.13
C SER A 41 -2.65 -13.65 -10.60
N SER A 42 -2.45 -14.68 -11.42
CA SER A 42 -2.83 -14.69 -12.83
C SER A 42 -4.34 -14.79 -13.05
N ASP A 43 -5.10 -15.19 -12.02
CA ASP A 43 -6.57 -15.24 -12.04
C ASP A 43 -7.18 -13.83 -12.13
N VAL A 44 -7.79 -13.54 -13.28
CA VAL A 44 -8.42 -12.25 -13.59
C VAL A 44 -9.57 -11.89 -12.67
N LEU A 45 -10.13 -12.85 -11.92
CA LEU A 45 -11.19 -12.58 -10.94
C LEU A 45 -10.64 -12.09 -9.59
N ARG A 46 -9.32 -12.19 -9.37
CA ARG A 46 -8.69 -11.75 -8.12
C ARG A 46 -8.47 -10.23 -8.12
N ALA A 47 -8.77 -9.61 -6.98
CA ALA A 47 -8.51 -8.19 -6.76
C ALA A 47 -7.05 -7.79 -7.03
N SER A 48 -6.09 -8.65 -6.65
CA SER A 48 -4.67 -8.41 -6.89
C SER A 48 -4.33 -8.28 -8.38
N HIS A 49 -4.96 -9.11 -9.23
CA HIS A 49 -4.78 -9.02 -10.69
C HIS A 49 -5.24 -7.66 -11.22
N PHE A 50 -6.44 -7.21 -10.83
CA PHE A 50 -6.97 -5.92 -11.27
C PHE A 50 -6.13 -4.73 -10.81
N VAL A 51 -5.63 -4.76 -9.57
CA VAL A 51 -4.77 -3.69 -9.04
C VAL A 51 -3.41 -3.68 -9.73
N GLY A 52 -2.80 -4.85 -9.96
CA GLY A 52 -1.56 -4.96 -10.71
C GLY A 52 -1.69 -4.47 -12.16
N PHE A 53 -2.73 -4.90 -12.87
CA PHE A 53 -2.99 -4.45 -14.24
C PHE A 53 -3.21 -2.93 -14.30
N TYR A 54 -3.96 -2.38 -13.36
CA TYR A 54 -4.17 -0.94 -13.24
C TYR A 54 -2.86 -0.20 -13.01
N ALA A 55 -2.03 -0.65 -12.06
CA ALA A 55 -0.75 -0.04 -11.76
C ALA A 55 0.19 -0.03 -12.99
N GLN A 56 0.32 -1.15 -13.72
CA GLN A 56 1.09 -1.19 -14.98
C GLN A 56 0.57 -0.18 -16.01
N ARG A 57 -0.75 -0.09 -16.20
CA ARG A 57 -1.37 0.87 -17.14
C ARG A 57 -1.13 2.33 -16.75
N HIS A 58 -0.88 2.60 -15.48
CA HIS A 58 -0.56 3.93 -14.95
C HIS A 58 0.95 4.19 -14.80
N GLY A 59 1.80 3.33 -15.38
CA GLY A 59 3.23 3.58 -15.51
C GLY A 59 4.09 3.11 -14.33
N TYR A 60 3.51 2.36 -13.39
CA TYR A 60 4.30 1.67 -12.37
C TYR A 60 4.90 0.39 -12.93
N ARG A 61 6.15 0.09 -12.55
CA ARG A 61 6.74 -1.24 -12.74
C ARG A 61 6.18 -2.17 -11.67
N VAL A 62 5.35 -3.13 -12.06
CA VAL A 62 4.77 -4.12 -11.15
C VAL A 62 5.65 -5.35 -11.08
N ILE A 63 5.96 -5.82 -9.87
CA ILE A 63 6.71 -7.04 -9.62
C ILE A 63 5.81 -8.03 -8.89
N PRO A 64 5.41 -9.14 -9.53
CA PRO A 64 4.65 -10.19 -8.87
C PRO A 64 5.51 -10.91 -7.82
N VAL A 65 4.97 -11.07 -6.61
CA VAL A 65 5.57 -11.91 -5.57
C VAL A 65 4.54 -12.96 -5.13
N ASN A 66 4.65 -14.15 -5.70
CA ASN A 66 3.79 -15.29 -5.40
C ASN A 66 4.47 -16.62 -5.76
N PRO A 67 4.80 -17.49 -4.78
CA PRO A 67 5.48 -18.76 -5.05
C PRO A 67 4.63 -19.79 -5.81
N ARG A 68 3.33 -19.51 -6.01
CA ARG A 68 2.42 -20.39 -6.76
C ARG A 68 2.33 -20.03 -8.25
N GLU A 69 2.94 -18.93 -8.67
CA GLU A 69 2.85 -18.42 -10.03
C GLU A 69 4.28 -18.28 -10.57
N SER A 70 4.49 -18.55 -11.85
CA SER A 70 5.77 -18.33 -12.52
C SER A 70 5.82 -16.98 -13.24
N THR A 71 4.70 -16.59 -13.88
CA THR A 71 4.54 -15.30 -14.55
C THR A 71 3.14 -14.75 -14.33
N VAL A 72 3.04 -13.43 -14.13
CA VAL A 72 1.76 -12.73 -14.00
C VAL A 72 1.86 -11.38 -14.70
N LEU A 73 0.86 -11.02 -15.52
CA LEU A 73 0.83 -9.76 -16.27
C LEU A 73 2.09 -9.51 -17.14
N GLY A 74 2.67 -10.58 -17.69
CA GLY A 74 3.87 -10.54 -18.52
C GLY A 74 5.18 -10.39 -17.74
N GLU A 75 5.14 -10.34 -16.42
CA GLU A 75 6.30 -10.20 -15.53
C GLU A 75 6.63 -11.53 -14.85
N VAL A 76 7.91 -11.75 -14.53
CA VAL A 76 8.37 -12.91 -13.74
C VAL A 76 7.86 -12.76 -12.30
N SER A 77 7.29 -13.83 -11.76
CA SER A 77 6.85 -13.90 -10.36
C SER A 77 7.95 -14.49 -9.48
N TYR A 78 8.25 -13.80 -8.38
CA TYR A 78 9.25 -14.24 -7.42
C TYR A 78 8.60 -14.97 -6.23
N PRO A 79 9.25 -15.97 -5.62
CA PRO A 79 8.67 -16.69 -4.48
C PRO A 79 8.58 -15.85 -3.22
N SER A 80 9.49 -14.90 -3.05
CA SER A 80 9.59 -14.01 -1.89
C SER A 80 10.09 -12.61 -2.29
N LEU A 81 9.94 -11.63 -1.39
CA LEU A 81 10.47 -10.29 -1.60
C LEU A 81 12.01 -10.29 -1.67
N LEU A 82 12.66 -11.19 -0.93
CA LEU A 82 14.12 -11.30 -0.85
C LEU A 82 14.77 -11.73 -2.17
N GLU A 83 13.99 -12.33 -3.07
CA GLU A 83 14.48 -12.80 -4.37
C GLU A 83 14.28 -11.78 -5.50
N VAL A 84 13.66 -10.64 -5.20
CA VAL A 84 13.45 -9.57 -6.19
C VAL A 84 14.80 -8.88 -6.47
N PRO A 85 15.33 -8.94 -7.71
CA PRO A 85 16.70 -8.49 -8.01
C PRO A 85 16.80 -6.98 -8.30
N VAL A 86 15.75 -6.22 -7.99
CA VAL A 86 15.67 -4.78 -8.28
C VAL A 86 15.09 -4.02 -7.08
N PRO A 87 15.41 -2.73 -6.90
CA PRO A 87 14.85 -1.93 -5.82
C PRO A 87 13.31 -1.85 -5.89
N VAL A 88 12.66 -1.99 -4.74
CA VAL A 88 11.21 -1.88 -4.57
C VAL A 88 10.88 -0.59 -3.84
N ASP A 89 9.96 0.23 -4.36
CA ASP A 89 9.50 1.41 -3.64
C ASP A 89 8.36 1.06 -2.68
N VAL A 90 7.39 0.27 -3.15
CA VAL A 90 6.18 -0.09 -2.39
C VAL A 90 5.98 -1.60 -2.41
N VAL A 91 5.74 -2.17 -1.23
CA VAL A 91 5.27 -3.54 -1.06
C VAL A 91 3.76 -3.52 -0.84
N ASP A 92 2.99 -3.96 -1.83
CA ASP A 92 1.52 -3.98 -1.82
C ASP A 92 0.99 -5.39 -1.51
N VAL A 93 0.22 -5.55 -0.43
CA VAL A 93 -0.04 -6.85 0.18
C VAL A 93 -1.48 -7.29 0.01
N PHE A 94 -1.67 -8.43 -0.66
CA PHE A 94 -2.95 -9.16 -0.82
C PHE A 94 -2.97 -10.50 -0.05
N ARG A 95 -2.09 -10.64 0.95
CA ARG A 95 -2.05 -11.82 1.83
C ARG A 95 -2.86 -11.57 3.09
N ARG A 96 -3.19 -12.66 3.78
CA ARG A 96 -3.93 -12.62 5.05
C ARG A 96 -3.12 -11.85 6.12
N PRO A 97 -3.79 -11.18 7.09
CA PRO A 97 -3.13 -10.41 8.14
C PRO A 97 -2.02 -11.12 8.93
N ASP A 98 -2.16 -12.43 9.15
CA ASP A 98 -1.21 -13.28 9.87
C ASP A 98 0.13 -13.44 9.14
N ALA A 99 0.15 -13.27 7.81
CA ALA A 99 1.38 -13.30 7.02
C ALA A 99 2.11 -11.95 6.99
N VAL A 100 1.45 -10.85 7.39
CA VAL A 100 1.98 -9.49 7.23
C VAL A 100 3.23 -9.24 8.07
N PRO A 101 3.38 -9.70 9.33
CA PRO A 101 4.60 -9.47 10.10
C PRO A 101 5.86 -9.94 9.39
N GLU A 102 5.81 -11.11 8.75
CA GLU A 102 6.95 -11.63 7.99
C GLU A 102 7.19 -10.87 6.69
N ILE A 103 6.12 -10.51 5.97
CA ILE A 103 6.22 -9.67 4.77
C ILE A 103 6.83 -8.30 5.11
N ALA A 104 6.48 -7.72 6.27
CA ALA A 104 7.02 -6.47 6.75
C ALA A 104 8.53 -6.58 7.03
N ARG A 105 9.00 -7.65 7.68
CA ARG A 105 10.44 -7.90 7.89
C ARG A 105 11.19 -7.97 6.58
N GLN A 106 10.66 -8.70 5.59
CA GLN A 106 11.27 -8.77 4.27
C GLN A 106 11.26 -7.41 3.56
N ALA A 107 10.16 -6.65 3.65
CA ALA A 107 10.06 -5.30 3.08
C ALA A 107 11.14 -4.37 3.65
N VAL A 108 11.35 -4.41 4.97
CA VAL A 108 12.45 -3.68 5.64
C VAL A 108 13.80 -4.16 5.13
N GLN A 109 14.02 -5.48 5.07
CA GLN A 109 15.30 -6.06 4.65
C GLN A 109 15.70 -5.71 3.22
N ILE A 110 14.75 -5.63 2.29
CA ILE A 110 15.03 -5.23 0.90
C ILE A 110 15.13 -3.71 0.72
N GLY A 111 14.95 -2.93 1.79
CA GLY A 111 14.99 -1.47 1.75
C GLY A 111 13.81 -0.85 1.01
N ALA A 112 12.62 -1.46 1.09
CA ALA A 112 11.41 -0.84 0.56
C ALA A 112 11.12 0.48 1.29
N LYS A 113 10.41 1.40 0.62
CA LYS A 113 10.08 2.72 1.20
C LYS A 113 8.72 2.74 1.88
N ALA A 114 7.81 1.87 1.43
CA ALA A 114 6.48 1.77 2.00
C ALA A 114 5.93 0.33 2.01
N LEU A 115 5.14 0.03 3.04
CA LEU A 115 4.28 -1.14 3.15
C LEU A 115 2.82 -0.71 2.97
N TRP A 116 2.14 -1.29 1.98
CA TRP A 116 0.76 -0.98 1.64
C TRP A 116 -0.11 -2.20 1.86
N LEU A 117 -1.05 -2.13 2.81
CA LEU A 117 -1.96 -3.21 3.14
C LEU A 117 -3.34 -2.92 2.55
N GLN A 118 -3.77 -3.79 1.64
CA GLN A 118 -5.04 -3.66 0.93
C GLN A 118 -6.25 -3.82 1.85
N PHE A 119 -7.45 -3.62 1.30
CA PHE A 119 -8.69 -3.74 2.06
C PHE A 119 -8.79 -5.06 2.84
N GLY A 120 -9.15 -4.96 4.12
CA GLY A 120 -9.27 -6.09 5.04
C GLY A 120 -7.95 -6.71 5.50
N VAL A 121 -6.80 -6.23 5.01
CA VAL A 121 -5.47 -6.64 5.48
C VAL A 121 -5.04 -5.70 6.60
N ILE A 122 -5.45 -6.01 7.83
CA ILE A 122 -5.17 -5.19 9.02
C ILE A 122 -4.18 -5.94 9.92
N SER A 123 -2.97 -5.41 10.09
CA SER A 123 -1.94 -6.00 10.94
C SER A 123 -1.14 -4.94 11.69
N TRP A 124 -1.43 -4.78 12.98
CA TRP A 124 -0.74 -3.82 13.86
C TRP A 124 0.72 -4.19 14.09
N GLU A 125 1.01 -5.48 14.25
CA GLU A 125 2.38 -5.98 14.38
C GLU A 125 3.18 -5.73 13.10
N GLY A 126 2.60 -6.05 11.93
CA GLY A 126 3.24 -5.78 10.65
C GLY A 126 3.51 -4.29 10.41
N ALA A 127 2.56 -3.43 10.77
CA ALA A 127 2.73 -1.99 10.70
C ALA A 127 3.87 -1.52 11.63
N ALA A 128 3.90 -1.99 12.89
CA ALA A 128 4.94 -1.62 13.85
C ALA A 128 6.34 -2.08 13.39
N ILE A 129 6.46 -3.28 12.80
CA ILE A 129 7.72 -3.77 12.22
C ILE A 129 8.19 -2.86 11.08
N ALA A 130 7.27 -2.48 10.18
CA ALA A 130 7.58 -1.61 9.06
C ALA A 130 8.01 -0.21 9.53
N GLU A 131 7.26 0.41 10.45
CA GLU A 131 7.60 1.72 11.02
C GLU A 131 8.96 1.69 11.73
N ALA A 132 9.23 0.66 12.54
CA ALA A 132 10.52 0.50 13.21
C ALA A 132 11.69 0.35 12.23
N GLY A 133 11.42 -0.21 11.04
CA GLY A 133 12.38 -0.30 9.93
C GLY A 133 12.43 0.94 9.04
N GLY A 134 11.69 2.00 9.36
CA GLY A 134 11.69 3.27 8.62
C GLY A 134 10.77 3.33 7.40
N LEU A 135 9.88 2.34 7.22
CA LEU A 135 8.92 2.32 6.13
C LEU A 135 7.70 3.18 6.48
N LYS A 136 7.12 3.83 5.47
CA LYS A 136 5.76 4.37 5.59
C LYS A 136 4.75 3.24 5.52
N VAL A 137 3.65 3.37 6.24
CA VAL A 137 2.61 2.34 6.27
C VAL A 137 1.27 2.93 5.84
N VAL A 138 0.62 2.24 4.91
CA VAL A 138 -0.78 2.48 4.55
C VAL A 138 -1.56 1.21 4.85
N MET A 139 -2.69 1.32 5.55
CA MET A 139 -3.47 0.15 5.98
C MET A 139 -4.96 0.28 5.68
N ASP A 140 -5.55 -0.81 5.21
CA ASP A 140 -6.96 -0.90 4.82
C ASP A 140 -7.34 0.16 3.77
N ARG A 141 -6.50 0.25 2.74
CA ARG A 141 -6.70 1.12 1.57
C ARG A 141 -6.32 0.40 0.29
N CYS A 142 -7.08 0.62 -0.77
CA CYS A 142 -6.73 0.05 -2.07
C CYS A 142 -5.86 1.01 -2.87
N PHE A 143 -4.68 0.53 -3.30
CA PHE A 143 -3.75 1.28 -4.15
C PHE A 143 -4.44 1.90 -5.38
N LYS A 144 -5.25 1.11 -6.11
CA LYS A 144 -6.00 1.59 -7.28
C LYS A 144 -6.98 2.71 -6.93
N VAL A 145 -7.73 2.56 -5.84
CA VAL A 145 -8.77 3.53 -5.44
C VAL A 145 -8.12 4.84 -5.01
N GLU A 146 -7.07 4.78 -4.20
CA GLU A 146 -6.35 5.96 -3.74
C GLU A 146 -5.57 6.63 -4.88
N HIS A 147 -4.97 5.86 -5.78
CA HIS A 147 -4.38 6.40 -7.01
C HIS A 147 -5.42 7.15 -7.85
N ALA A 148 -6.60 6.56 -8.08
CA ALA A 148 -7.67 7.23 -8.82
C ALA A 148 -8.17 8.51 -8.11
N ARG A 149 -8.22 8.51 -6.77
CA ARG A 149 -8.61 9.66 -5.94
C ARG A 149 -7.60 10.81 -6.02
N HIS A 150 -6.31 10.52 -5.91
CA HIS A 150 -5.25 11.52 -5.74
C HIS A 150 -4.51 11.89 -7.02
N MET A 151 -4.27 10.92 -7.91
CA MET A 151 -3.54 11.09 -9.18
C MET A 151 -4.49 11.23 -10.37
N GLY A 152 -5.70 10.67 -10.25
CA GLY A 152 -6.72 10.79 -11.27
C GLY A 152 -7.25 12.22 -11.41
N ARG A 153 -7.70 12.57 -12.63
CA ARG A 153 -8.45 13.82 -12.87
C ARG A 153 -9.86 13.79 -12.27
N MET A 154 -10.15 12.93 -11.30
CA MET A 154 -11.51 12.71 -10.81
C MET A 154 -12.11 13.96 -10.16
N HIS A 155 -11.28 14.74 -9.48
CA HIS A 155 -11.67 16.07 -8.96
C HIS A 155 -11.94 17.09 -10.08
N TRP A 156 -11.31 16.97 -11.25
CA TRP A 156 -11.63 17.80 -12.43
C TRP A 156 -12.98 17.45 -13.05
N HIS A 157 -13.51 16.25 -12.80
CA HIS A 157 -14.81 15.79 -13.30
C HIS A 157 -15.95 15.97 -12.26
N GLY A 158 -15.73 16.75 -11.20
CA GLY A 158 -16.77 17.13 -10.25
C GLY A 158 -17.16 16.06 -9.22
N LEU A 159 -16.42 14.95 -9.12
CA LEU A 159 -16.63 13.95 -8.07
C LEU A 159 -15.95 14.41 -6.77
N ASN A 160 -16.69 14.37 -5.66
CA ASN A 160 -16.17 14.71 -4.34
C ASN A 160 -15.13 13.66 -3.90
N THR A 161 -13.85 14.00 -4.05
CA THR A 161 -12.74 13.14 -3.65
C THR A 161 -12.41 13.23 -2.16
N GLY A 162 -13.11 14.08 -1.39
CA GLY A 162 -12.75 14.39 0.00
C GLY A 162 -11.43 15.17 0.15
N VAL A 163 -10.83 15.59 -0.98
CA VAL A 163 -9.58 16.36 -1.02
C VAL A 163 -9.93 17.82 -1.23
N VAL A 164 -9.71 18.66 -0.24
CA VAL A 164 -9.81 20.12 -0.36
C VAL A 164 -8.39 20.67 -0.36
N THR A 165 -7.91 21.18 -1.50
CA THR A 165 -6.58 21.80 -1.61
C THR A 165 -6.65 23.07 -2.46
N SER A 166 -5.99 24.14 -2.01
CA SER A 166 -5.87 25.43 -2.71
C SER A 166 -4.60 25.56 -3.56
N ARG A 167 -3.73 24.55 -3.54
CA ARG A 167 -2.46 24.56 -4.28
C ARG A 167 -2.64 23.95 -5.67
N ARG A 168 -2.35 24.71 -6.72
CA ARG A 168 -2.27 24.17 -8.10
C ARG A 168 -1.18 23.09 -8.14
N GLY A 169 -1.52 21.91 -8.63
CA GLY A 169 -0.54 20.86 -8.92
C GLY A 169 0.52 21.39 -9.89
N VAL A 170 1.79 21.33 -9.48
CA VAL A 170 2.90 21.67 -10.37
C VAL A 170 3.05 20.50 -11.34
N LEU A 171 2.74 20.75 -12.61
CA LEU A 171 3.07 19.84 -13.70
C LEU A 171 4.57 20.00 -13.99
N SER A 172 5.37 18.94 -13.83
CA SER A 172 6.68 18.83 -14.51
C SER A 172 6.58 17.79 -15.59
#